data_AF-C0PL39-F1
#
_entry.id   AF-C0PL39-F1
#
_cell.length_a   1.000
_cell.length_b   1.000
_cell.length_c   1.000
_cell.angle_alpha   90.00
_cell.angle_beta   90.00
_cell.angle_gamma   90.00
#
_symmetry.space_group_name_H-M   'P 1'
#
loop_
_entity.id
_entity.type
_entity.pdbx_description
1 polymer ?
#
loop_
_entity_poly.entity_id
_entity_poly.type
_entity_poly.pdbx_seq_one_letter_code
_entity_poly.pdbx_strand_id
1 'polypeptide(L)'
;MEHIARFFFGVSGNVIALFLFLSPVVTFWRVIRKRSTEDFSGVPYNMTLLNCLLSAWYGLPFVSPNNILVSTINGTGSVIEAIYVVIFLIFAVDRRARLSMLGLLGIVASIFTTVVLVSLLALHGNARKVFCGLAATIFSICMYASPLSIMVRER
;
A
#
# COMPACT_ATOMS: atom_id res chain seq x y z
N MET A 1 29.26 -12.24 -2.22
CA MET A 1 28.06 -13.02 -2.63
C MET A 1 26.77 -12.47 -2.03
N GLU A 2 26.74 -12.12 -0.74
CA GLU A 2 25.53 -11.61 -0.05
C GLU A 2 24.91 -10.36 -0.69
N HIS A 3 25.71 -9.37 -1.08
CA HIS A 3 25.21 -8.17 -1.77
C HIS A 3 24.59 -8.48 -3.14
N ILE A 4 25.17 -9.41 -3.88
CA ILE A 4 24.68 -9.86 -5.20
C ILE A 4 23.33 -10.58 -5.02
N ALA A 5 23.24 -11.48 -4.04
CA ALA A 5 21.99 -12.17 -3.73
C ALA A 5 20.89 -11.20 -3.29
N ARG A 6 21.18 -10.26 -2.38
CA ARG A 6 20.22 -9.23 -1.93
C ARG A 6 19.70 -8.38 -3.08
N PHE A 7 20.59 -7.95 -3.98
CA PHE A 7 20.20 -7.18 -5.15
C PHE A 7 19.35 -8.01 -6.11
N PHE A 8 19.77 -9.24 -6.44
CA PHE A 8 19.05 -10.15 -7.32
C PHE A 8 17.63 -10.46 -6.82
N PHE A 9 17.49 -10.86 -5.56
CA PHE A 9 16.18 -11.12 -4.96
C PHE A 9 15.34 -9.84 -4.83
N GLY A 10 15.98 -8.70 -4.53
CA GLY A 10 15.30 -7.42 -4.45
C GLY A 10 14.69 -7.00 -5.80
N VAL A 11 15.47 -7.09 -6.89
CA VAL A 11 14.99 -6.79 -8.25
C VAL A 11 13.90 -7.77 -8.68
N SER A 12 14.10 -9.07 -8.46
CA SER A 12 13.11 -10.09 -8.79
C SER A 12 11.79 -9.87 -8.04
N GLY A 13 11.87 -9.55 -6.75
CA GLY A 13 10.71 -9.20 -5.93
C GLY A 13 10.00 -7.93 -6.41
N ASN A 14 10.76 -6.90 -6.84
CA ASN A 14 10.20 -5.68 -7.42
C ASN A 14 9.39 -6.00 -8.69
N VAL A 15 9.92 -6.84 -9.58
CA VAL A 15 9.23 -7.25 -10.82
C VAL A 15 7.93 -8.00 -10.52
N ILE A 16 7.97 -8.99 -9.62
CA ILE A 16 6.78 -9.77 -9.25
C ILE A 16 5.72 -8.88 -8.60
N ALA A 17 6.12 -8.02 -7.66
CA ALA A 17 5.21 -7.11 -6.98
C ALA A 17 4.58 -6.10 -7.94
N LEU A 18 5.30 -5.64 -8.98
CA LEU A 18 4.73 -4.77 -10.00
C LEU A 18 3.58 -5.45 -10.74
N PHE A 19 3.73 -6.71 -11.12
CA PHE A 19 2.63 -7.47 -11.73
C PHE A 19 1.44 -7.63 -10.78
N LEU A 20 1.69 -7.82 -9.48
CA LEU A 20 0.62 -7.87 -8.47
C LEU A 20 -0.14 -6.53 -8.38
N PHE A 21 0.56 -5.39 -8.36
CA PHE A 21 -0.08 -4.06 -8.38
C PHE A 21 -0.83 -3.76 -9.68
N LEU A 22 -0.39 -4.35 -10.81
CA LEU A 22 -1.08 -4.21 -12.10
C LEU A 22 -2.25 -5.20 -12.26
N SER A 23 -2.40 -6.18 -11.38
CA SER A 23 -3.51 -7.14 -11.46
C SER A 23 -4.92 -6.50 -11.48
N PRO A 24 -5.20 -5.40 -10.73
CA PRO A 24 -6.52 -4.77 -10.75
C PRO A 24 -6.77 -3.88 -11.98
N VAL A 25 -5.81 -3.71 -12.89
CA VAL A 25 -5.96 -2.85 -14.08
C VAL A 25 -7.18 -3.26 -14.90
N VAL A 26 -7.41 -4.56 -15.10
CA VAL A 26 -8.56 -5.07 -15.85
C VAL A 26 -9.88 -4.70 -15.17
N THR A 27 -9.92 -4.78 -13.83
CA THR A 27 -11.08 -4.39 -13.02
C THR A 27 -11.37 -2.90 -13.14
N PHE A 28 -10.35 -2.04 -13.01
CA PHE A 28 -10.54 -0.59 -13.14
C PHE A 28 -10.85 -0.15 -14.56
N TRP A 29 -10.34 -0.85 -15.58
CA TRP A 29 -10.72 -0.62 -16.96
C TRP A 29 -12.22 -0.86 -17.17
N ARG A 30 -12.79 -1.91 -16.53
CA ARG A 30 -14.23 -2.15 -16.50
C ARG A 30 -15.00 -1.01 -15.82
N VAL A 31 -14.52 -0.52 -14.67
CA VAL A 31 -15.12 0.62 -13.94
C VAL A 31 -15.18 1.87 -14.82
N ILE A 32 -14.10 2.20 -15.52
CA ILE A 32 -14.05 3.35 -16.43
C ILE A 32 -15.06 3.18 -17.58
N ARG A 33 -15.08 2.00 -18.20
CA ARG A 33 -15.97 1.71 -19.35
C ARG A 33 -17.45 1.72 -18.94
N LYS A 34 -17.78 1.22 -17.76
CA LYS A 34 -19.14 1.18 -17.21
C LYS A 34 -19.55 2.49 -16.53
N ARG A 35 -18.60 3.40 -16.30
CA ARG A 35 -18.81 4.66 -15.56
C ARG A 35 -19.47 4.43 -14.20
N SER A 36 -19.18 3.28 -13.59
CA SER A 36 -19.74 2.85 -12.31
C SER A 36 -18.76 1.91 -11.63
N THR A 37 -18.63 2.04 -10.31
CA THR A 37 -17.87 1.11 -9.46
C THR A 37 -18.60 -0.22 -9.26
N GLU A 38 -19.80 -0.39 -9.80
CA GLU A 38 -20.65 -1.58 -9.59
C GLU A 38 -20.69 -1.92 -8.08
N ASP A 39 -20.54 -3.20 -7.71
CA ASP A 39 -20.45 -3.67 -6.32
C ASP A 39 -18.99 -3.80 -5.83
N PHE A 40 -18.01 -3.22 -6.54
CA PHE A 40 -16.62 -3.31 -6.13
C PHE A 40 -16.37 -2.52 -4.85
N SER A 41 -15.76 -3.16 -3.86
CA SER A 41 -15.29 -2.49 -2.65
C SER A 41 -13.97 -1.77 -2.94
N GLY A 42 -13.90 -0.50 -2.56
CA GLY A 42 -12.67 0.29 -2.66
C GLY A 42 -11.73 0.15 -1.46
N VAL A 43 -12.16 -0.56 -0.40
CA VAL A 43 -11.38 -0.75 0.84
C VAL A 43 -9.99 -1.35 0.60
N PRO A 44 -9.83 -2.41 -0.24
CA PRO A 44 -8.52 -3.01 -0.46
C PRO A 44 -7.49 -2.00 -0.97
N TYR A 45 -7.87 -1.09 -1.87
CA TYR A 45 -6.93 -0.13 -2.47
C TYR A 45 -6.43 0.90 -1.45
N ASN A 46 -7.30 1.39 -0.57
CA ASN A 46 -6.89 2.28 0.53
C ASN A 46 -5.96 1.57 1.53
N MET A 47 -6.25 0.30 1.85
CA MET A 47 -5.41 -0.48 2.77
C MET A 47 -4.04 -0.81 2.15
N THR A 48 -4.01 -1.18 0.87
CA THR A 48 -2.76 -1.40 0.13
C THR A 48 -1.96 -0.11 0.03
N LEU A 49 -2.62 1.04 -0.25
CA LEU A 49 -1.99 2.35 -0.28
C LEU A 49 -1.28 2.67 1.04
N LEU A 50 -1.95 2.47 2.18
CA LEU A 50 -1.35 2.67 3.50
C LEU A 50 -0.12 1.77 3.71
N ASN A 51 -0.25 0.49 3.41
CA ASN A 51 0.85 -0.45 3.57
C ASN A 51 2.06 -0.08 2.69
N CYS A 52 1.80 0.34 1.45
CA CYS A 52 2.83 0.80 0.53
C CYS A 52 3.49 2.08 1.04
N LEU A 53 2.73 3.07 1.52
CA LEU A 53 3.29 4.31 2.04
C LEU A 53 4.20 4.06 3.26
N LEU A 54 3.76 3.24 4.22
CA LEU A 54 4.55 2.88 5.40
C LEU A 54 5.81 2.09 5.04
N SER A 55 5.69 1.12 4.15
CA SER A 55 6.82 0.30 3.68
C SER A 55 7.81 1.12 2.86
N ALA A 56 7.32 2.06 2.04
CA ALA A 56 8.13 2.98 1.27
C ALA A 56 8.94 3.90 2.18
N TRP A 57 8.29 4.43 3.23
CA TRP A 57 8.93 5.27 4.25
C TRP A 57 10.00 4.50 5.03
N TYR A 58 9.68 3.28 5.47
CA TYR A 58 10.64 2.41 6.14
C TYR A 58 11.88 2.12 5.29
N GLY A 59 11.69 1.91 3.98
CA GLY A 59 12.78 1.61 3.05
C GLY A 59 13.71 2.78 2.71
N LEU A 60 13.39 4.00 3.12
CA LEU A 60 14.23 5.18 2.86
C LEU A 60 15.58 5.05 3.57
N PRO A 61 16.69 5.50 2.94
CA PRO A 61 18.04 5.23 3.45
C PRO A 61 18.32 5.87 4.82
N PHE A 62 17.66 6.98 5.14
CA PHE A 62 17.76 7.60 6.46
C PHE A 62 16.96 6.83 7.53
N VAL A 63 15.88 6.12 7.17
CA VAL A 63 15.09 5.31 8.11
C VAL A 63 15.71 3.94 8.29
N SER A 64 15.94 3.22 7.19
CA SER A 64 16.58 1.90 7.19
C SER A 64 17.64 1.81 6.09
N PRO A 65 18.94 1.82 6.45
CA PRO A 65 20.03 1.68 5.48
C PRO A 65 19.92 0.38 4.68
N ASN A 66 20.35 0.41 3.41
CA ASN A 66 20.41 -0.71 2.47
C ASN A 66 19.06 -1.34 2.05
N ASN A 67 17.93 -0.67 2.31
CA ASN A 67 16.58 -1.16 1.98
C ASN A 67 15.89 -0.36 0.86
N ILE A 68 16.66 0.33 0.01
CA ILE A 68 16.11 1.20 -1.04
C ILE A 68 15.18 0.47 -2.01
N LEU A 69 15.46 -0.81 -2.31
CA LEU A 69 14.61 -1.63 -3.19
C LEU A 69 13.21 -1.89 -2.64
N VAL A 70 13.02 -1.78 -1.31
CA VAL A 70 11.68 -1.81 -0.69
C VAL A 70 10.97 -0.49 -0.95
N SER A 71 11.70 0.62 -0.89
CA SER A 71 11.16 1.96 -1.14
C SER A 71 10.74 2.15 -2.60
N THR A 72 11.51 1.63 -3.56
CA THR A 72 11.19 1.74 -5.00
C THR A 72 9.88 1.05 -5.35
N ILE A 73 9.69 -0.21 -4.94
CA ILE A 73 8.49 -0.96 -5.29
C ILE A 73 7.26 -0.45 -4.55
N ASN A 74 7.38 -0.18 -3.26
CA ASN A 74 6.24 0.31 -2.48
C ASN A 74 5.90 1.75 -2.85
N GLY A 75 6.89 2.60 -3.19
CA GLY A 75 6.63 3.92 -3.73
C GLY A 75 5.88 3.85 -5.07
N THR A 76 6.30 2.94 -5.96
CA THR A 76 5.58 2.68 -7.22
C THR A 76 4.17 2.16 -6.97
N GLY A 77 4.02 1.21 -6.05
CA GLY A 77 2.73 0.67 -5.60
C GLY A 77 1.82 1.77 -5.04
N SER A 78 2.33 2.66 -4.20
CA SER A 78 1.58 3.81 -3.68
C SER A 78 1.04 4.71 -4.80
N VAL A 79 1.82 4.95 -5.87
CA VAL A 79 1.36 5.73 -7.02
C VAL A 79 0.24 5.00 -7.76
N ILE A 80 0.41 3.70 -8.01
CA ILE A 80 -0.61 2.87 -8.70
C ILE A 80 -1.91 2.81 -7.87
N GLU A 81 -1.81 2.54 -6.57
CA GLU A 81 -2.97 2.49 -5.67
C GLU A 81 -3.65 3.86 -5.53
N ALA A 82 -2.90 4.95 -5.51
CA ALA A 82 -3.47 6.30 -5.52
C ALA A 82 -4.28 6.55 -6.80
N ILE A 83 -3.80 6.09 -7.96
CA ILE A 83 -4.55 6.16 -9.22
C ILE A 83 -5.86 5.36 -9.12
N TYR A 84 -5.82 4.13 -8.58
CA TYR A 84 -7.01 3.32 -8.36
C TYR A 84 -8.03 3.99 -7.43
N VAL A 85 -7.57 4.57 -6.31
CA VAL A 85 -8.42 5.32 -5.39
C VAL A 85 -9.06 6.52 -6.10
N VAL A 86 -8.30 7.28 -6.90
CA VAL A 86 -8.84 8.41 -7.67
C VAL A 86 -9.88 7.96 -8.69
N ILE A 87 -9.61 6.90 -9.45
CA ILE A 87 -10.58 6.35 -10.41
C ILE A 87 -11.85 5.93 -9.69
N PHE A 88 -11.74 5.25 -8.55
CA PHE A 88 -12.90 4.85 -7.74
C PHE A 88 -13.71 6.08 -7.30
N LEU A 89 -13.06 7.12 -6.78
CA LEU A 89 -13.72 8.34 -6.32
C LEU A 89 -14.45 9.09 -7.44
N ILE A 90 -13.91 9.06 -8.66
CA ILE A 90 -14.52 9.69 -9.84
C ILE A 90 -15.75 8.90 -10.32
N PHE A 91 -15.67 7.56 -10.35
CA PHE A 91 -16.71 6.71 -10.94
C PHE A 91 -17.67 6.09 -9.92
N ALA A 92 -17.49 6.34 -8.62
CA ALA A 92 -18.43 5.93 -7.60
C ALA A 92 -19.76 6.67 -7.77
N VAL A 93 -20.77 5.96 -8.26
CA VAL A 93 -22.14 6.50 -8.47
C VAL A 93 -22.85 6.71 -7.14
N ASP A 94 -22.62 5.80 -6.18
CA ASP A 94 -23.20 5.92 -4.85
C ASP A 94 -22.42 6.92 -3.97
N ARG A 95 -23.12 7.94 -3.48
CA ARG A 95 -22.57 8.96 -2.59
C ARG A 95 -22.06 8.34 -1.29
N ARG A 96 -22.71 7.30 -0.77
CA ARG A 96 -22.29 6.65 0.48
C ARG A 96 -20.99 5.89 0.29
N ALA A 97 -20.86 5.10 -0.79
CA ALA A 97 -19.60 4.46 -1.17
C ALA A 97 -18.46 5.48 -1.33
N ARG A 98 -18.71 6.61 -2.01
CA ARG A 98 -17.72 7.68 -2.20
C ARG A 98 -17.28 8.32 -0.88
N LEU A 99 -18.23 8.64 0.01
CA LEU A 99 -17.92 9.23 1.33
C LEU A 99 -17.16 8.24 2.22
N SER A 100 -17.52 6.96 2.18
CA SER A 100 -16.78 5.90 2.89
C SER A 100 -15.33 5.83 2.40
N MET A 101 -15.12 5.85 1.08
CA MET A 101 -13.79 5.86 0.47
C MET A 101 -12.96 7.09 0.83
N LEU A 102 -13.57 8.29 0.82
CA LEU A 102 -12.91 9.52 1.26
C LEU A 102 -12.56 9.47 2.75
N GLY A 103 -13.47 8.97 3.59
CA GLY A 103 -13.23 8.80 5.02
C GLY A 103 -12.05 7.86 5.29
N LEU A 104 -12.01 6.72 4.59
CA LEU A 104 -10.89 5.78 4.65
C LEU A 104 -9.58 6.41 4.18
N LEU A 105 -9.59 7.15 3.06
CA LEU A 105 -8.41 7.86 2.58
C LEU A 105 -7.91 8.88 3.61
N GLY A 106 -8.82 9.59 4.29
CA GLY A 106 -8.48 10.49 5.39
C GLY A 106 -7.82 9.78 6.57
N ILE A 107 -8.30 8.58 6.94
CA ILE A 107 -7.68 7.74 7.97
C ILE A 107 -6.29 7.26 7.53
N VAL A 108 -6.14 6.81 6.28
CA VAL A 108 -4.85 6.39 5.72
C VAL A 108 -3.85 7.55 5.77
N ALA A 109 -4.25 8.74 5.33
CA ALA A 109 -3.42 9.92 5.34
C ALA A 109 -3.04 10.35 6.77
N SER A 110 -3.97 10.28 7.73
CA SER A 110 -3.71 10.65 9.12
C SER A 110 -2.75 9.68 9.81
N ILE A 111 -2.92 8.36 9.61
CA ILE A 111 -2.00 7.34 10.15
C ILE A 111 -0.61 7.53 9.55
N PHE A 112 -0.50 7.64 8.23
CA PHE A 112 0.78 7.82 7.56
C PHE A 112 1.49 9.09 8.03
N THR A 113 0.78 10.22 8.07
CA THR A 113 1.32 11.50 8.54
C THR A 113 1.79 11.41 9.99
N THR A 114 1.01 10.76 10.86
CA THR A 114 1.39 10.56 12.27
C THR A 114 2.67 9.75 12.40
N VAL A 115 2.79 8.63 11.67
CA VAL A 115 4.00 7.80 11.67
C VAL A 115 5.22 8.61 11.19
N VAL A 116 5.07 9.38 10.11
CA VAL A 116 6.12 10.24 9.56
C VAL A 116 6.56 11.30 10.58
N LEU A 117 5.62 12.01 11.19
CA LEU A 117 5.92 13.07 12.16
C LEU A 117 6.60 12.52 13.40
N VAL A 118 6.11 11.42 13.98
CA VAL A 118 6.76 10.77 15.14
C VAL A 118 8.15 10.27 14.76
N SER A 119 8.29 9.65 13.59
CA SER A 119 9.56 9.15 13.05
C SER A 119 10.61 10.26 12.90
N LEU A 120 10.21 11.45 12.44
CA LEU A 120 11.13 12.57 12.18
C LEU A 120 11.41 13.44 13.41
N LEU A 121 10.39 13.69 14.24
CA LEU A 121 10.47 14.68 15.31
C LEU A 121 10.83 14.06 16.66
N ALA A 122 10.42 12.83 16.93
CA ALA A 122 10.57 12.20 18.25
C ALA A 122 11.64 11.09 18.28
N LEU A 123 11.96 10.48 17.14
CA LEU A 123 12.82 9.28 17.08
C LEU A 123 14.07 9.49 16.24
N HIS A 124 15.17 8.87 16.67
CA HIS A 124 16.47 8.96 16.01
C HIS A 124 17.12 7.58 15.87
N GLY A 125 17.96 7.42 14.85
CA GLY A 125 18.77 6.21 14.63
C GLY A 125 17.96 4.91 14.65
N ASN A 126 18.39 3.96 15.50
CA ASN A 126 17.78 2.63 15.56
C ASN A 126 16.33 2.65 16.07
N ALA A 127 15.97 3.56 16.98
CA ALA A 127 14.59 3.67 17.48
C ALA A 127 13.63 4.02 16.35
N ARG A 128 14.03 4.95 15.47
CA ARG A 128 13.27 5.31 14.25
C ARG A 128 13.09 4.11 13.33
N LYS A 129 14.17 3.37 13.07
CA LYS A 129 14.14 2.17 12.21
C LYS A 129 13.16 1.12 12.75
N VAL A 130 13.24 0.80 14.05
CA VAL A 130 12.38 -0.20 14.68
C VAL A 130 10.92 0.25 14.67
N PHE A 131 10.63 1.50 15.02
CA PHE A 131 9.27 2.04 15.01
C PHE A 131 8.62 1.98 13.63
N CYS A 132 9.30 2.49 12.59
CA CYS A 132 8.79 2.46 11.22
C CYS A 132 8.66 1.02 10.69
N GLY A 133 9.60 0.14 11.04
CA GLY A 133 9.56 -1.28 10.69
C GLY A 133 8.34 -1.97 11.30
N LEU A 134 8.09 -1.77 12.61
CA LEU A 134 6.93 -2.32 13.30
C LEU A 134 5.62 -1.84 12.69
N ALA A 135 5.51 -0.53 12.40
CA ALA A 135 4.33 0.02 11.72
C ALA A 135 4.10 -0.67 10.37
N ALA A 136 5.12 -0.74 9.50
CA ALA A 136 5.00 -1.41 8.21
C ALA A 136 4.63 -2.91 8.36
N THR A 137 5.25 -3.63 9.29
CA THR A 137 4.97 -5.06 9.52
C THR A 137 3.54 -5.31 10.00
N ILE A 138 3.03 -4.53 10.95
CA ILE A 138 1.65 -4.71 11.46
C ILE A 138 0.65 -4.58 10.32
N PHE A 139 0.74 -3.52 9.52
CA PHE A 139 -0.19 -3.30 8.41
C PHE A 139 -0.02 -4.33 7.30
N SER A 140 1.20 -4.79 7.02
CA SER A 140 1.45 -5.90 6.09
C SER A 140 0.77 -7.19 6.57
N ILE A 141 0.82 -7.51 7.85
CA ILE A 141 0.12 -8.68 8.41
C ILE A 141 -1.39 -8.54 8.25
N CYS A 142 -1.94 -7.35 8.55
CA CYS A 142 -3.37 -7.08 8.40
C CYS A 142 -3.87 -7.31 6.96
N MET A 143 -3.03 -7.06 5.94
CA MET A 143 -3.42 -7.30 4.54
C MET A 143 -3.75 -8.78 4.25
N TYR A 144 -3.17 -9.73 4.99
CA TYR A 144 -3.47 -11.16 4.83
C TYR A 144 -4.86 -11.56 5.33
N ALA A 145 -5.57 -10.68 6.03
CA ALA A 145 -6.97 -10.92 6.37
C ALA A 145 -7.86 -11.08 5.11
N SER A 146 -7.54 -10.38 4.02
CA SER A 146 -8.29 -10.48 2.76
C SER A 146 -8.22 -11.89 2.15
N PRO A 147 -7.04 -12.44 1.81
CA PRO A 147 -6.96 -13.81 1.28
C PRO A 147 -7.47 -14.86 2.28
N LEU A 148 -7.24 -14.68 3.58
CA LEU A 148 -7.75 -15.60 4.59
C LEU A 148 -9.29 -15.65 4.61
N SER A 149 -9.96 -14.50 4.44
CA SER A 149 -11.42 -14.46 4.40
C SER A 149 -12.00 -15.20 3.19
N ILE A 150 -11.29 -15.20 2.06
CA ILE A 150 -11.67 -15.98 0.87
C ILE A 150 -11.52 -17.48 1.15
N MET A 151 -10.38 -17.91 1.72
CA MET A 151 -10.13 -19.33 2.05
C MET A 151 -11.15 -19.90 3.04
N VAL A 152 -11.63 -19.10 3.99
CA VAL A 152 -12.67 -19.52 4.94
C VAL A 152 -14.05 -19.58 4.28
N ARG A 153 -14.35 -18.66 3.35
CA ARG A 153 -15.64 -18.62 2.65
C ARG A 153 -15.81 -19.78 1.66
N GLU A 154 -14.71 -20.33 1.14
CA GLU A 154 -14.71 -21.48 0.22
C GLU A 154 -14.71 -22.85 0.93
N ARG A 155 -14.71 -22.90 2.27
CA ARG A 155 -14.95 -24.12 3.05
C ARG A 155 -16.42 -24.25 3.44
#